data_AF-A0AAD7GW87-F1
#
_entry.id   AF-A0AAD7GW87-F1
#
_cell.length_a   1.000
_cell.length_b   1.000
_cell.length_c   1.000
_cell.angle_alpha   90.00
_cell.angle_beta   90.00
_cell.angle_gamma   90.00
#
_symmetry.space_group_name_H-M   'P 1'
#
loop_
_entity.id
_entity.type
_entity.pdbx_description
1 polymer ?
#
loop_
_entity_poly.entity_id
_entity_poly.type
_entity_poly.pdbx_seq_one_letter_code
_entity_poly.pdbx_strand_id
1 'polypeptide(L)'
;IGYLGVLNNRPFLAVYTAFGLLVVPGYNTYKGRTLNLEGKVNQQWSQELGAAGRLTIQSVLGCCGYFSPFVEATVSATCYSRSILPGCKQQFLEFQEKALTRWYIVSFGLVPVHIAIMAAGLLCSNHVTYRFDKGMMPTAHRLSREAMAVIMEQYASQLADQYAADAAARMNANNSGNTGPRVQTHTVAFCMGETLFEV
;
A
#
# COMPACT_ATOMS: atom_id res chain seq x y z
N ILE A 1 -7.44 9.69 15.04
CA ILE A 1 -6.09 9.64 14.39
C ILE A 1 -6.09 10.21 12.95
N GLY A 2 -7.25 10.33 12.27
CA GLY A 2 -7.31 10.91 10.91
C GLY A 2 -7.21 12.44 10.78
N TYR A 3 -7.30 13.20 11.88
CA TYR A 3 -7.39 14.67 11.82
C TYR A 3 -6.04 15.41 11.82
N LEU A 4 -4.94 14.79 12.27
CA LEU A 4 -3.62 15.45 12.38
C LEU A 4 -2.70 15.25 11.17
N GLY A 5 -3.22 14.76 10.05
CA GLY A 5 -2.44 14.57 8.83
C GLY A 5 -2.36 15.81 7.93
N VAL A 6 -3.04 16.93 8.23
CA VAL A 6 -2.94 18.16 7.42
C VAL A 6 -1.64 18.87 7.79
N LEU A 7 -0.48 18.45 7.29
CA LEU A 7 0.67 19.31 7.00
C LEU A 7 1.83 18.47 6.42
N ASN A 8 1.99 18.60 5.11
CA ASN A 8 3.25 18.57 4.35
C ASN A 8 4.10 17.29 4.17
N ASN A 9 3.63 16.07 4.47
CA ASN A 9 4.05 14.82 3.77
C ASN A 9 3.11 13.64 4.11
N ARG A 10 1.85 13.73 3.63
CA ARG A 10 0.71 12.89 4.04
C ARG A 10 0.81 11.36 3.81
N PRO A 11 1.27 10.85 2.66
CA PRO A 11 1.22 9.40 2.43
C PRO A 11 2.31 8.68 3.21
N PHE A 12 3.50 9.27 3.35
CA PHE A 12 4.67 8.59 3.91
C PHE A 12 4.55 8.35 5.42
N LEU A 13 3.98 9.29 6.17
CA LEU A 13 3.78 9.17 7.63
C LEU A 13 2.65 8.18 7.99
N ALA A 14 1.57 8.17 7.19
CA ALA A 14 0.49 7.19 7.35
C ALA A 14 0.98 5.77 7.04
N VAL A 15 1.84 5.62 6.02
CA VAL A 15 2.49 4.34 5.68
C VAL A 15 3.38 3.86 6.81
N TYR A 16 4.25 4.71 7.35
CA TYR A 16 5.17 4.32 8.44
C TYR A 16 4.44 3.89 9.71
N THR A 17 3.41 4.64 10.10
CA THR A 17 2.61 4.31 11.29
C THR A 17 1.77 3.05 11.08
N ALA A 18 1.18 2.85 9.89
CA ALA A 18 0.41 1.65 9.57
C ALA A 18 1.29 0.39 9.46
N PHE A 19 2.46 0.49 8.83
CA PHE A 19 3.42 -0.61 8.76
C PHE A 19 3.97 -0.98 10.13
N GLY A 20 4.32 0.02 10.95
CA GLY A 20 4.78 -0.22 12.32
C GLY A 20 3.74 -0.96 13.16
N LEU A 21 2.47 -0.55 13.07
CA LEU A 21 1.37 -1.18 13.82
C LEU A 21 1.10 -2.63 13.38
N LEU A 22 1.51 -3.02 12.18
CA LEU A 22 1.26 -4.35 11.61
C LEU A 22 2.46 -5.28 11.81
N VAL A 23 3.68 -4.76 11.63
CA VAL A 23 4.93 -5.51 11.79
C VAL A 23 5.25 -5.77 13.26
N VAL A 24 4.95 -4.84 14.17
CA VAL A 24 5.20 -5.02 15.62
C VAL A 24 4.43 -6.23 16.19
N PRO A 25 3.10 -6.37 16.02
CA PRO A 25 2.41 -7.56 16.52
C PRO A 25 2.82 -8.82 15.75
N GLY A 26 3.14 -8.73 14.45
CA GLY A 26 3.67 -9.86 13.67
C GLY A 26 5.01 -10.39 14.20
N TYR A 27 5.94 -9.49 14.54
CA TYR A 27 7.22 -9.85 15.14
C TYR A 27 7.07 -10.39 16.56
N ASN A 28 6.21 -9.78 17.38
CA ASN A 28 5.94 -10.26 18.74
C ASN A 28 5.31 -11.66 18.75
N THR A 29 4.38 -11.93 17.83
CA THR A 29 3.75 -13.26 17.70
C THR A 29 4.72 -14.31 17.16
N TYR A 30 5.57 -13.96 16.20
CA TYR A 30 6.65 -14.83 15.73
C TYR A 30 7.65 -15.18 16.84
N LYS A 31 8.15 -14.17 17.57
CA LYS A 31 9.05 -14.33 18.71
C LYS A 31 8.39 -15.11 19.86
N GLY A 32 7.09 -14.89 20.05
CA GLY A 32 6.27 -15.61 21.02
C GLY A 32 6.28 -17.12 20.78
N ARG A 33 6.16 -17.54 19.51
CA ARG A 33 6.11 -18.95 19.10
C ARG A 33 7.47 -19.64 19.18
N THR A 34 8.51 -18.97 18.70
CA THR A 34 9.85 -19.56 18.56
C THR A 34 10.59 -19.67 19.89
N LEU A 35 10.31 -18.78 20.85
CA LEU A 35 10.96 -18.78 22.15
C LEU A 35 10.09 -19.48 23.21
N ASN A 36 10.47 -20.70 23.58
CA ASN A 36 9.95 -21.51 24.70
C ASN A 36 8.50 -21.19 25.11
N LEU A 37 7.56 -21.53 24.22
CA LEU A 37 6.13 -21.28 24.43
C LEU A 37 5.62 -21.97 25.70
N GLU A 38 6.06 -23.22 25.93
CA GLU A 38 5.65 -24.01 27.09
C GLU A 38 6.00 -23.33 28.43
N GLY A 39 7.22 -22.79 28.55
CA GLY A 39 7.64 -22.07 29.75
C GLY A 39 6.80 -20.82 30.02
N LYS A 40 6.47 -20.07 28.96
CA LYS A 40 5.62 -18.87 29.07
C LYS A 40 4.19 -19.22 29.45
N VAL A 41 3.62 -20.24 28.84
CA VAL A 41 2.28 -20.76 29.17
C VAL A 41 2.21 -21.15 30.65
N ASN A 42 3.23 -21.84 31.14
CA ASN A 42 3.31 -22.27 32.53
C ASN A 42 3.40 -21.08 33.50
N GLN A 43 4.24 -20.08 33.17
CA GLN A 43 4.34 -18.86 33.95
C GLN A 43 3.03 -18.08 33.95
N GLN A 44 2.42 -17.94 32.77
CA GLN A 44 1.15 -17.24 32.60
C GLN A 44 0.04 -17.90 33.42
N TRP A 45 -0.02 -19.24 33.43
CA TRP A 45 -1.00 -19.98 34.22
C TRP A 45 -0.85 -19.69 35.71
N SER A 46 0.38 -19.77 36.24
CA SER A 46 0.61 -19.69 37.68
C SER A 46 0.63 -18.25 38.24
N GLN A 47 1.19 -17.30 37.48
CA GLN A 47 1.43 -15.94 37.98
C GLN A 47 0.46 -14.88 37.42
N GLU A 48 0.05 -14.99 36.16
CA GLU A 48 -0.74 -13.95 35.49
C GLU A 48 -2.25 -14.25 35.47
N LEU A 49 -2.62 -15.52 35.37
CA LEU A 49 -4.01 -15.95 35.36
C LEU A 49 -4.56 -16.01 36.79
N GLY A 50 -5.43 -15.05 37.11
CA GLY A 50 -6.28 -15.13 38.30
C GLY A 50 -7.32 -16.26 38.20
N ALA A 51 -8.00 -16.55 39.32
CA ALA A 51 -8.99 -17.64 39.41
C ALA A 51 -10.11 -17.54 38.36
N ALA A 52 -10.60 -16.34 38.06
CA ALA A 52 -11.64 -16.13 37.04
C ALA A 52 -11.14 -16.45 35.61
N GLY A 53 -9.87 -16.13 35.31
CA GLY A 53 -9.26 -16.44 34.02
C GLY A 53 -9.08 -17.95 33.84
N ARG A 54 -8.60 -18.64 34.88
CA ARG A 54 -8.47 -20.10 34.89
C ARG A 54 -9.81 -20.80 34.72
N LEU A 55 -10.86 -20.32 35.38
CA LEU A 55 -12.22 -20.88 35.26
C LEU A 55 -12.79 -20.71 33.85
N THR A 56 -12.56 -19.56 33.21
CA THR A 56 -12.96 -19.32 31.80
C THR A 56 -12.26 -20.30 30.86
N ILE A 57 -10.97 -20.53 31.05
CA ILE A 57 -10.22 -21.46 30.20
C ILE A 57 -10.70 -22.90 30.43
N GLN A 58 -10.90 -23.29 31.70
CA GLN A 58 -11.40 -24.62 32.05
C GLN A 58 -12.80 -24.88 31.46
N SER A 59 -13.69 -23.88 31.46
CA SER A 59 -15.03 -24.02 30.90
C SER A 59 -15.04 -24.06 29.36
N VAL A 60 -14.17 -23.29 28.70
CA VAL A 60 -14.10 -23.24 27.23
C VAL A 60 -13.36 -24.46 26.65
N LEU A 61 -12.28 -24.91 27.29
CA LEU A 61 -11.48 -26.05 26.80
C LEU A 61 -12.01 -27.41 27.29
N GLY A 62 -12.88 -27.43 28.31
CA GLY A 62 -13.43 -28.66 28.86
C GLY A 62 -12.40 -29.50 29.61
N CYS A 63 -11.49 -28.85 30.34
CA CYS A 63 -10.38 -29.46 31.06
C CYS A 63 -10.36 -29.02 32.53
N CYS A 64 -9.63 -29.73 33.38
CA CYS A 64 -9.61 -29.46 34.83
C CYS A 64 -8.19 -29.47 35.40
N GLY A 65 -7.81 -28.35 36.02
CA GLY A 65 -6.45 -28.13 36.52
C GLY A 65 -5.40 -27.99 35.42
N TYR A 66 -4.16 -27.72 35.80
CA TYR A 66 -3.09 -27.52 34.82
C TYR A 66 -2.47 -28.84 34.34
N PHE A 67 -1.91 -29.62 35.28
CA PHE A 67 -1.41 -30.97 35.03
C PHE A 67 -2.43 -32.05 35.37
N SER A 68 -3.20 -31.84 36.43
CA SER A 68 -4.23 -32.74 36.91
C SER A 68 -5.29 -31.95 37.71
N PRO A 69 -6.47 -32.54 37.96
CA PRO A 69 -7.55 -31.88 38.72
C PRO A 69 -7.17 -31.47 40.15
N PHE A 70 -6.04 -31.98 40.66
CA PHE A 70 -5.54 -31.71 42.00
C PHE A 70 -4.61 -30.49 42.08
N VAL A 71 -4.02 -30.08 40.97
CA VAL A 71 -2.98 -29.04 40.93
C VAL A 71 -3.50 -27.79 40.24
N GLU A 72 -3.63 -26.72 41.02
CA GLU A 72 -3.93 -25.37 40.53
C GLU A 72 -5.24 -25.26 39.71
N ALA A 73 -6.21 -26.13 40.05
CA ALA A 73 -7.57 -26.12 39.49
C ALA A 73 -8.44 -25.05 40.16
N THR A 74 -9.35 -24.46 39.40
CA THR A 74 -10.39 -23.58 39.97
C THR A 74 -11.67 -24.40 40.03
N VAL A 75 -12.20 -24.58 41.24
CA VAL A 75 -13.35 -25.46 41.46
C VAL A 75 -14.57 -24.89 40.75
N SER A 76 -15.24 -25.73 39.96
CA SER A 76 -16.49 -25.40 39.27
C SER A 76 -17.46 -26.57 39.37
N ALA A 77 -18.69 -26.42 38.85
CA ALA A 77 -19.69 -27.49 38.86
C ALA A 77 -19.21 -28.75 38.09
N THR A 78 -18.30 -28.60 37.13
CA THR A 78 -17.76 -29.69 36.31
C THR A 78 -16.33 -30.08 36.67
N CYS A 79 -15.53 -29.15 37.22
CA CYS A 79 -14.15 -29.37 37.62
C CYS A 79 -14.04 -29.47 39.15
N TYR A 80 -13.85 -30.70 39.63
CA TYR A 80 -13.65 -31.03 41.04
C TYR A 80 -12.59 -32.13 41.19
N SER A 81 -12.09 -32.34 42.42
CA SER A 81 -10.92 -33.20 42.70
C SER A 81 -11.05 -34.67 42.30
N ARG A 82 -12.25 -35.21 42.05
CA ARG A 82 -12.42 -36.58 41.52
C ARG A 82 -12.96 -36.64 40.10
N SER A 83 -12.94 -35.52 39.37
CA SER A 83 -13.35 -35.55 37.96
C SER A 83 -12.34 -36.33 37.12
N ILE A 84 -12.83 -37.05 36.10
CA ILE A 84 -12.00 -37.79 35.15
C ILE A 84 -11.47 -36.91 33.99
N LEU A 85 -11.58 -35.57 34.12
CA LEU A 85 -11.19 -34.65 33.07
C LEU A 85 -9.66 -34.59 32.91
N PRO A 86 -9.17 -34.43 31.67
CA PRO A 86 -7.74 -34.25 31.42
C PRO A 86 -7.26 -32.87 31.91
N GLY A 87 -5.95 -32.76 32.13
CA GLY A 87 -5.30 -31.48 32.45
C GLY A 87 -5.33 -30.49 31.28
N CYS A 88 -5.42 -29.20 31.57
CA CYS A 88 -5.54 -28.15 30.56
C CYS A 88 -4.24 -27.86 29.79
N LYS A 89 -3.07 -28.30 30.28
CA LYS A 89 -1.76 -27.92 29.71
C LYS A 89 -1.66 -28.15 28.20
N GLN A 90 -1.97 -29.36 27.72
CA GLN A 90 -1.81 -29.69 26.30
C GLN A 90 -2.77 -28.88 25.42
N GLN A 91 -4.05 -28.88 25.76
CA GLN A 91 -5.06 -28.16 24.97
C GLN A 91 -4.81 -26.65 24.97
N PHE A 92 -4.35 -26.10 26.09
CA PHE A 92 -4.02 -24.68 26.20
C PHE A 92 -2.77 -24.33 25.37
N LEU A 93 -1.76 -25.19 25.35
CA LEU A 93 -0.57 -25.01 24.51
C LEU A 93 -0.94 -25.07 23.02
N GLU A 94 -1.72 -26.07 22.60
CA GLU A 94 -2.20 -26.18 21.22
C GLU A 94 -3.04 -24.98 20.79
N PHE A 95 -3.88 -24.44 21.69
CA PHE A 95 -4.65 -23.24 21.44
C PHE A 95 -3.74 -22.03 21.21
N GLN A 96 -2.75 -21.83 22.08
CA GLN A 96 -1.80 -20.72 21.93
C GLN A 96 -0.96 -20.84 20.66
N GLU A 97 -0.49 -22.03 20.33
CA GLU A 97 0.29 -22.25 19.11
C GLU A 97 -0.54 -21.94 17.85
N LYS A 98 -1.80 -22.42 17.80
CA LYS A 98 -2.72 -22.13 16.69
C LYS A 98 -3.01 -20.64 16.58
N ALA A 99 -3.25 -19.96 17.70
CA ALA A 99 -3.51 -18.52 17.72
C ALA A 99 -2.30 -17.73 17.19
N LEU A 100 -1.11 -17.98 17.73
CA LEU A 100 0.13 -17.30 17.30
C LEU A 100 0.44 -17.56 15.83
N THR A 101 0.21 -18.78 15.34
CA THR A 101 0.42 -19.14 13.93
C THR A 101 -0.49 -18.33 13.01
N ARG A 102 -1.79 -18.22 13.34
CA ARG A 102 -2.74 -17.46 12.54
C ARG A 102 -2.37 -15.98 12.48
N TRP A 103 -2.03 -15.38 13.63
CA TRP A 103 -1.63 -13.98 13.69
C TRP A 103 -0.35 -13.69 12.89
N TYR A 104 0.65 -14.55 13.00
CA TYR A 104 1.87 -14.48 12.20
C TYR A 104 1.55 -14.49 10.69
N ILE A 105 0.78 -15.48 10.22
CA ILE A 105 0.42 -15.60 8.80
C ILE A 105 -0.34 -14.37 8.30
N VAL A 106 -1.34 -13.90 9.04
CA VAL A 106 -2.14 -12.74 8.65
C VAL A 106 -1.29 -11.47 8.59
N SER A 107 -0.44 -11.24 9.59
CA SER A 107 0.43 -10.05 9.65
C SER A 107 1.42 -10.01 8.49
N PHE A 108 2.12 -11.11 8.22
CA PHE A 108 3.11 -11.18 7.14
C PHE A 108 2.46 -11.28 5.76
N GLY A 109 1.24 -11.79 5.66
CA GLY A 109 0.45 -11.80 4.42
C GLY A 109 -0.08 -10.44 4.01
N LEU A 110 -0.46 -9.57 4.97
CA LEU A 110 -0.95 -8.22 4.66
C LEU A 110 0.16 -7.28 4.17
N VAL A 111 1.38 -7.46 4.65
CA VAL A 111 2.54 -6.63 4.29
C VAL A 111 2.75 -6.50 2.76
N PRO A 112 2.91 -7.57 1.97
CA PRO A 112 3.12 -7.45 0.53
C PRO A 112 1.92 -6.85 -0.19
N VAL A 113 0.70 -7.08 0.27
CA VAL A 113 -0.52 -6.46 -0.28
C VAL A 113 -0.47 -4.94 -0.10
N HIS A 114 -0.07 -4.47 1.07
CA HIS A 114 0.12 -3.04 1.31
C HIS A 114 1.22 -2.44 0.43
N ILE A 115 2.35 -3.14 0.23
CA ILE A 115 3.41 -2.70 -0.68
C ILE A 115 2.89 -2.60 -2.12
N ALA A 116 2.13 -3.59 -2.58
CA ALA A 116 1.56 -3.61 -3.93
C ALA A 116 0.60 -2.45 -4.17
N ILE A 117 -0.28 -2.14 -3.21
CA ILE A 117 -1.20 -0.99 -3.30
C ILE A 117 -0.43 0.33 -3.35
N MET A 118 0.64 0.47 -2.56
CA MET A 118 1.48 1.66 -2.58
C MET A 118 2.22 1.81 -3.91
N ALA A 119 2.81 0.72 -4.41
CA ALA A 119 3.48 0.71 -5.70
C ALA A 119 2.49 1.08 -6.82
N ALA A 120 1.29 0.49 -6.83
CA ALA A 120 0.24 0.85 -7.77
C ALA A 120 -0.14 2.34 -7.65
N GLY A 121 -0.32 2.86 -6.43
CA GLY A 121 -0.58 4.29 -6.20
C GLY A 121 0.51 5.22 -6.72
N LEU A 122 1.79 4.86 -6.51
CA LEU A 122 2.96 5.58 -7.02
C LEU A 122 3.03 5.55 -8.56
N LEU A 123 2.84 4.37 -9.18
CA LEU A 123 2.82 4.24 -10.63
C LEU A 123 1.64 5.00 -11.26
N CYS A 124 0.44 4.90 -10.68
CA CYS A 124 -0.74 5.60 -11.17
C CYS A 124 -0.59 7.12 -11.05
N SER A 125 -0.01 7.61 -9.96
CA SER A 125 0.23 9.05 -9.78
C SER A 125 1.25 9.58 -10.80
N ASN A 126 2.32 8.83 -11.04
CA ASN A 126 3.36 9.21 -12.01
C ASN A 126 2.89 9.11 -13.48
N HIS A 127 2.01 8.15 -13.80
CA HIS A 127 1.42 8.05 -15.15
C HIS A 127 0.48 9.22 -15.46
N VAL A 128 -0.29 9.68 -14.46
CA VAL A 128 -1.18 10.85 -14.59
C VAL A 128 -0.36 12.12 -14.77
N THR A 129 0.73 12.34 -14.02
CA THR A 129 1.62 13.48 -14.29
C THR A 129 2.20 13.41 -15.69
N TYR A 130 2.59 12.27 -16.25
CA TYR A 130 3.09 12.25 -17.64
C TYR A 130 2.04 12.67 -18.69
N ARG A 131 0.75 12.38 -18.45
CA ARG A 131 -0.37 12.79 -19.32
C ARG A 131 -0.81 14.25 -19.10
N PHE A 132 -0.63 14.83 -17.92
CA PHE A 132 -1.08 16.19 -17.58
C PHE A 132 0.04 17.23 -17.41
N ASP A 133 1.29 16.82 -17.23
CA ASP A 133 2.48 17.67 -17.01
C ASP A 133 3.17 18.08 -18.32
N LYS A 134 2.57 17.77 -19.47
CA LYS A 134 2.83 18.49 -20.74
C LYS A 134 1.55 19.12 -21.32
N GLY A 135 0.56 19.36 -20.45
CA GLY A 135 -0.70 20.02 -20.79
C GLY A 135 -0.98 21.31 -19.99
N MET A 136 -0.16 21.65 -18.99
CA MET A 136 -0.13 23.01 -18.44
C MET A 136 0.97 23.79 -19.15
N MET A 137 0.60 24.61 -20.14
CA MET A 137 1.47 25.73 -20.48
C MET A 137 1.57 26.63 -19.25
N PRO A 138 2.77 26.91 -18.71
CA PRO A 138 2.94 27.85 -17.62
C PRO A 138 2.38 29.22 -18.06
N THR A 139 1.76 29.94 -17.11
CA THR A 139 1.15 31.27 -17.34
C THR A 139 2.10 32.30 -17.94
N ALA A 140 3.42 32.03 -17.94
CA ALA A 140 4.45 32.83 -18.60
C ALA A 140 4.39 32.79 -20.15
N HIS A 141 3.62 31.90 -20.78
CA HIS A 141 3.48 31.83 -22.26
C HIS A 141 2.02 31.99 -22.73
N ARG A 142 1.14 32.56 -21.91
CA ARG A 142 -0.14 33.04 -22.42
C ARG A 142 0.16 34.24 -23.32
N LEU A 143 0.23 34.05 -24.64
CA LEU A 143 0.25 35.15 -25.59
C LEU A 143 -0.99 36.00 -25.31
N SER A 144 -0.80 37.20 -24.76
CA SER A 144 -1.86 38.21 -24.79
C SER A 144 -2.18 38.50 -26.25
N ARG A 145 -3.43 38.87 -26.54
CA ARG A 145 -3.83 39.20 -27.91
C ARG A 145 -2.94 40.28 -28.53
N GLU A 146 -2.35 41.16 -27.71
CA GLU A 146 -1.38 42.15 -28.18
C GLU A 146 -0.05 41.51 -28.61
N ALA A 147 0.50 40.56 -27.85
CA ALA A 147 1.73 39.85 -28.23
C ALA A 147 1.54 39.02 -29.51
N MET A 148 0.34 38.44 -29.71
CA MET A 148 0.00 37.72 -30.94
C MET A 148 -0.04 38.65 -32.16
N ALA A 149 -0.55 39.88 -32.00
CA ALA A 149 -0.62 40.86 -33.09
C ALA A 149 0.77 41.34 -33.52
N VAL A 150 1.67 41.63 -32.58
CA VAL A 150 3.03 42.08 -32.88
C VAL A 150 3.86 40.96 -33.52
N ILE A 151 3.73 39.72 -33.03
CA ILE A 151 4.43 38.58 -33.61
C ILE A 151 3.90 38.25 -35.01
N MET A 152 2.58 38.36 -35.24
CA MET A 152 2.01 38.18 -36.58
C MET A 152 2.44 39.28 -37.55
N GLU A 153 2.57 40.52 -37.09
CA GLU A 153 3.06 41.62 -37.92
C GLU A 153 4.53 41.45 -38.29
N GLN A 154 5.40 41.10 -37.33
CA GLN A 154 6.80 40.77 -37.62
C GLN A 154 6.95 39.54 -38.51
N TYR A 155 6.09 38.53 -38.34
CA TYR A 155 6.11 37.35 -39.20
C TYR A 155 5.60 37.68 -40.61
N ALA A 156 4.58 38.53 -40.74
CA ALA A 156 4.07 38.99 -42.04
C ALA A 156 5.10 39.84 -42.78
N SER A 157 5.84 40.72 -42.09
CA SER A 157 6.90 41.50 -42.71
C SER A 157 8.07 40.61 -43.14
N GLN A 158 8.49 39.64 -42.32
CA GLN A 158 9.51 38.67 -42.70
C GLN A 158 9.05 37.77 -43.86
N LEU A 159 7.78 37.38 -43.91
CA LEU A 159 7.22 36.66 -45.05
C LEU A 159 7.24 37.52 -46.30
N ALA A 160 6.87 38.81 -46.23
CA ALA A 160 6.91 39.68 -47.39
C ALA A 160 8.33 39.82 -47.94
N ASP A 161 9.34 39.98 -47.06
CA ASP A 161 10.74 40.08 -47.46
C ASP A 161 11.27 38.75 -48.04
N GLN A 162 10.91 37.61 -47.42
CA GLN A 162 11.30 36.29 -47.93
C GLN A 162 10.58 35.93 -49.23
N TYR A 163 9.30 36.24 -49.39
CA TYR A 163 8.59 36.03 -50.65
C TYR A 163 9.08 36.96 -51.75
N ALA A 164 9.49 38.19 -51.44
CA ALA A 164 10.13 39.09 -52.40
C ALA A 164 11.51 38.56 -52.84
N ALA A 165 12.30 38.08 -51.87
CA ALA A 165 13.59 37.44 -52.13
C ALA A 165 13.45 36.12 -52.89
N ASP A 166 12.46 35.29 -52.54
CA ASP A 166 12.15 34.02 -53.20
C ASP A 166 11.47 34.22 -54.56
N ALA A 167 10.70 35.28 -54.77
CA ALA A 167 10.18 35.63 -56.09
C ALA A 167 11.33 36.07 -57.01
N ALA A 168 12.27 36.87 -56.50
CA ALA A 168 13.49 37.21 -57.21
C ALA A 168 14.38 35.96 -57.45
N ALA A 169 14.48 35.06 -56.48
CA ALA A 169 15.22 33.81 -56.60
C ALA A 169 14.52 32.82 -57.54
N ARG A 170 13.19 32.76 -57.60
CA ARG A 170 12.39 31.93 -58.53
C ARG A 170 12.40 32.47 -59.95
N MET A 171 12.47 33.80 -60.15
CA MET A 171 12.78 34.36 -61.46
C MET A 171 14.18 33.93 -61.92
N ASN A 172 15.14 33.78 -61.00
CA ASN A 172 16.47 33.22 -61.29
C ASN A 172 16.50 31.67 -61.35
N ALA A 173 15.61 30.97 -60.64
CA ALA A 173 15.58 29.52 -60.46
C ALA A 173 14.51 28.80 -61.32
N ASN A 174 13.78 29.51 -62.17
CA ASN A 174 13.12 28.93 -63.35
C ASN A 174 14.12 28.25 -64.32
N ASN A 175 15.41 28.21 -63.96
CA ASN A 175 16.44 27.37 -64.57
C ASN A 175 16.75 26.03 -63.84
N SER A 176 16.27 25.75 -62.61
CA SER A 176 16.66 24.52 -61.87
C SER A 176 15.62 24.05 -60.82
N GLY A 177 15.13 22.80 -60.93
CA GLY A 177 13.94 22.29 -60.25
C GLY A 177 14.05 21.59 -58.87
N ASN A 178 12.94 21.69 -58.13
CA ASN A 178 12.20 20.77 -57.22
C ASN A 178 12.93 19.72 -56.34
N THR A 179 12.70 19.75 -55.01
CA THR A 179 12.07 18.66 -54.20
C THR A 179 12.16 18.95 -52.68
N GLY A 180 11.15 18.57 -51.88
CA GLY A 180 11.13 18.67 -50.40
C GLY A 180 10.61 17.37 -49.73
N PRO A 181 10.92 17.08 -48.44
CA PRO A 181 10.56 15.81 -47.79
C PRO A 181 9.44 15.87 -46.72
N ARG A 182 8.92 14.69 -46.37
CA ARG A 182 7.75 14.39 -45.50
C ARG A 182 8.20 13.81 -44.14
N VAL A 183 7.50 14.14 -43.04
CA VAL A 183 7.76 13.63 -41.66
C VAL A 183 6.65 12.68 -41.18
N GLN A 184 7.03 11.60 -40.47
CA GLN A 184 6.18 10.54 -39.88
C GLN A 184 5.98 10.74 -38.36
N THR A 185 4.82 10.32 -37.84
CA THR A 185 4.43 10.33 -36.40
C THR A 185 4.37 8.91 -35.83
N HIS A 186 4.83 8.72 -34.58
CA HIS A 186 4.70 7.46 -33.82
C HIS A 186 3.57 7.51 -32.78
N THR A 187 2.87 6.38 -32.64
CA THR A 187 1.75 6.09 -31.73
C THR A 187 2.20 5.12 -30.64
N VAL A 188 1.94 5.41 -29.35
CA VAL A 188 1.72 4.37 -28.31
C VAL A 188 0.79 4.93 -27.21
N ALA A 189 -0.30 4.22 -26.92
CA ALA A 189 -1.04 4.34 -25.66
C ALA A 189 -1.73 3.01 -25.32
N PHE A 190 -1.48 2.48 -24.11
CA PHE A 190 -2.41 1.56 -23.44
C PHE A 190 -2.20 1.63 -21.92
N CYS A 191 -3.17 2.22 -21.21
CA CYS A 191 -3.41 1.93 -19.80
C CYS A 191 -4.87 1.46 -19.72
N MET A 192 -5.03 0.15 -19.61
CA MET A 192 -6.31 -0.53 -19.46
C MET A 192 -6.81 -0.23 -18.04
N GLY A 193 -7.87 0.56 -17.96
CA GLY A 193 -8.73 0.60 -16.80
C GLY A 193 -9.95 -0.26 -17.12
N GLU A 194 -10.02 -1.46 -16.56
CA GLU A 194 -11.25 -2.22 -16.43
C GLU A 194 -11.29 -2.84 -15.04
N THR A 195 -11.92 -2.08 -14.13
CA THR A 195 -12.60 -2.62 -12.97
C THR A 195 -13.85 -3.35 -13.49
N LEU A 196 -13.82 -4.68 -13.52
CA LEU A 196 -15.05 -5.48 -13.52
C LEU A 196 -15.01 -6.43 -12.32
N PHE A 197 -15.70 -5.95 -11.30
CA PHE A 197 -16.22 -6.73 -10.19
C PHE A 197 -17.51 -7.39 -10.71
N GLU A 198 -17.46 -8.68 -11.01
CA GLU A 198 -18.67 -9.52 -11.09
C GLU A 198 -18.39 -10.84 -10.36
N VAL A 199 -19.16 -11.02 -9.28
CA VAL A 199 -19.58 -12.22 -8.52
C VAL A 199 -18.55 -13.31 -8.23
#